data_AF-A0A9E2DSY3-F1
#
_entry.id   AF-A0A9E2DSY3-F1
#
_cell.length_a   1.000
_cell.length_b   1.000
_cell.length_c   1.000
_cell.angle_alpha   90.00
_cell.angle_beta   90.00
_cell.angle_gamma   90.00
#
_symmetry.space_group_name_H-M   'P 1'
#
loop_
_entity.id
_entity.type
_entity.pdbx_description
1 polymer ?
#
loop_
_entity_poly.entity_id
_entity_poly.type
_entity_poly.pdbx_seq_one_letter_code
_entity_poly.pdbx_strand_id
1 'polypeptide(L)'
;LEEGGGSPWHYDTNAFTVTLLLEAPEGGGDFVYAPDIRTKDNPNYDGVKRVLDGDKSLIRQLPRDAGTLTLFHGRHSLHGVEAVEGDTPRVTAIMTYDEQPDCRAGRERNTAIYGPRVEAIFKARDMAQGR
;
A
#
# COMPACT_ATOMS: atom_id res chain seq x y z
N LEU A 1 5.74 8.34 6.97
CA LEU A 1 4.68 8.18 8.00
C LEU A 1 5.32 8.66 9.28
N GLU A 2 4.73 9.67 9.89
CA GLU A 2 5.17 10.21 11.18
C GLU A 2 4.61 9.35 12.33
N GLU A 3 4.97 9.67 13.57
CA GLU A 3 4.42 9.06 14.79
C GLU A 3 2.87 8.94 14.74
N GLY A 4 2.36 7.78 15.14
CA GLY A 4 0.95 7.42 15.08
C GLY A 4 0.40 7.18 13.67
N GLY A 5 1.15 7.54 12.63
CA GLY A 5 0.81 7.30 11.24
C GLY A 5 0.89 5.82 10.88
N GLY A 6 -0.04 5.34 10.08
CA GLY A 6 -0.10 3.96 9.61
C GLY A 6 -0.84 3.86 8.28
N SER A 7 -1.07 2.62 7.84
CA SER A 7 -1.93 2.32 6.70
C SER A 7 -2.97 1.29 7.13
N PRO A 8 -4.28 1.61 7.05
CA PRO A 8 -5.33 0.68 7.47
C PRO A 8 -5.33 -0.56 6.59
N TRP A 9 -6.02 -1.62 7.04
CA TRP A 9 -6.24 -2.82 6.23
C TRP A 9 -6.87 -2.48 4.88
N HIS A 10 -6.21 -2.86 3.80
CA HIS A 10 -6.67 -2.65 2.44
C HIS A 10 -6.15 -3.73 1.48
N TYR A 11 -6.61 -3.62 0.24
CA TYR A 11 -6.08 -4.37 -0.89
C TYR A 11 -5.59 -3.39 -1.95
N ASP A 12 -4.60 -3.82 -2.71
CA ASP A 12 -4.17 -3.09 -3.89
C ASP A 12 -5.11 -3.34 -5.07
N THR A 13 -5.09 -2.40 -6.00
CA THR A 13 -5.78 -2.53 -7.29
C THR A 13 -4.90 -3.15 -8.37
N ASN A 14 -3.57 -3.02 -8.22
CA ASN A 14 -2.56 -3.51 -9.15
C ASN A 14 -2.28 -5.01 -8.94
N ALA A 15 -1.72 -5.66 -9.96
CA ALA A 15 -1.37 -7.09 -9.87
C ALA A 15 -0.25 -7.34 -8.85
N PHE A 16 0.80 -6.51 -8.86
CA PHE A 16 1.92 -6.67 -7.93
C PHE A 16 2.38 -5.32 -7.38
N THR A 17 2.82 -5.34 -6.12
CA THR A 17 3.40 -4.17 -5.46
C THR A 17 4.79 -4.51 -4.95
N VAL A 18 5.74 -3.64 -5.26
CA VAL A 18 7.10 -3.67 -4.73
C VAL A 18 7.27 -2.48 -3.80
N THR A 19 7.77 -2.72 -2.60
CA THR A 19 8.14 -1.67 -1.66
C THR A 19 9.62 -1.74 -1.34
N LEU A 20 10.24 -0.58 -1.15
CA LEU A 20 11.58 -0.45 -0.60
C LEU A 20 11.48 0.43 0.65
N LEU A 21 11.75 -0.15 1.82
CA LEU A 21 11.82 0.62 3.06
C LEU A 21 13.12 1.45 3.03
N LEU A 22 12.99 2.76 2.94
CA LEU A 22 14.13 3.69 2.84
C LEU A 22 14.61 4.12 4.22
N GLU A 23 13.68 4.41 5.13
CA GLU A 23 13.93 4.77 6.52
C GLU A 23 13.00 3.94 7.40
N ALA A 24 13.57 3.22 8.37
CA ALA A 24 12.82 2.47 9.36
C ALA A 24 12.49 3.39 10.56
N PRO A 25 11.27 3.31 11.12
CA PRO A 25 10.98 4.03 12.35
C PRO A 25 11.68 3.38 13.54
N GLU A 26 11.65 4.05 14.69
CA GLU A 26 12.19 3.52 15.95
C GLU A 26 11.39 2.32 16.47
N GLY A 27 10.07 2.35 16.28
CA GLY A 27 9.16 1.27 16.63
C GLY A 27 7.90 1.25 15.77
N GLY A 28 7.13 0.17 15.88
CA GLY A 28 5.91 -0.04 15.10
C GLY A 28 6.16 0.06 13.58
N GLY A 29 5.19 0.58 12.83
CA GLY A 29 5.32 0.75 11.37
C GLY A 29 5.48 -0.56 10.61
N ASP A 30 5.13 -1.67 11.26
CA ASP A 30 5.28 -3.02 10.76
C ASP A 30 4.34 -3.29 9.59
N PHE A 31 4.82 -4.01 8.58
CA PHE A 31 3.94 -4.50 7.53
C PHE A 31 3.29 -5.80 7.99
N VAL A 32 1.97 -5.75 8.09
CA VAL A 32 1.13 -6.87 8.48
C VAL A 32 0.23 -7.25 7.32
N TYR A 33 0.08 -8.56 7.07
CA TYR A 33 -0.69 -9.06 5.95
C TYR A 33 -1.25 -10.45 6.18
N ALA A 34 -2.38 -10.76 5.53
CA ALA A 34 -2.94 -12.09 5.40
C ALA A 34 -2.76 -12.55 3.94
N PRO A 35 -1.80 -13.47 3.66
CA PRO A 35 -1.44 -13.85 2.30
C PRO A 35 -2.58 -14.58 1.59
N ASP A 36 -2.84 -14.21 0.34
CA ASP A 36 -3.78 -14.88 -0.57
C ASP A 36 -5.13 -15.23 0.07
N ILE A 37 -5.59 -14.38 0.99
CA ILE A 37 -6.81 -14.63 1.76
C ILE A 37 -8.06 -14.62 0.86
N ARG A 38 -7.99 -13.98 -0.30
CA ARG A 38 -9.04 -14.00 -1.31
C ARG A 38 -8.48 -14.36 -2.68
N THR A 39 -9.39 -14.71 -3.58
CA THR A 39 -9.11 -14.89 -5.01
C THR A 39 -10.01 -13.98 -5.84
N LYS A 40 -9.79 -13.97 -7.16
CA LYS A 40 -10.65 -13.24 -8.10
C LYS A 40 -12.13 -13.61 -7.98
N ASP A 41 -12.41 -14.89 -7.77
CA ASP A 41 -13.78 -15.43 -7.81
C ASP A 41 -14.34 -15.71 -6.40
N ASN A 42 -13.52 -15.58 -5.36
CA ASN A 42 -13.96 -15.74 -3.97
C ASN A 42 -13.36 -14.64 -3.07
N PRO A 43 -14.17 -13.69 -2.59
CA PRO A 43 -13.72 -12.62 -1.70
C PRO A 43 -13.38 -13.07 -0.28
N ASN A 44 -13.81 -14.27 0.15
CA ASN A 44 -13.57 -14.84 1.48
C ASN A 44 -13.92 -13.90 2.66
N TYR A 45 -15.15 -13.40 2.68
CA TYR A 45 -15.59 -12.43 3.71
C TYR A 45 -15.40 -12.92 5.15
N ASP A 46 -15.64 -14.20 5.42
CA ASP A 46 -15.49 -14.77 6.76
C ASP A 46 -14.03 -14.78 7.22
N GLY A 47 -13.10 -15.17 6.33
CA GLY A 47 -11.67 -15.10 6.60
C GLY A 47 -11.20 -13.66 6.81
N VAL A 48 -11.64 -12.73 5.96
CA VAL A 48 -11.33 -11.31 6.10
C VAL A 48 -11.86 -10.77 7.43
N LYS A 49 -13.08 -11.11 7.81
CA LYS A 49 -13.64 -10.71 9.11
C LYS A 49 -12.78 -11.19 10.26
N ARG A 50 -12.31 -12.44 10.25
CA ARG A 50 -11.42 -12.97 11.29
C ARG A 50 -10.11 -12.20 11.39
N VAL A 51 -9.52 -11.79 10.25
CA VAL A 51 -8.33 -10.93 10.25
C VAL A 51 -8.63 -9.58 10.88
N LEU A 52 -9.74 -8.95 10.51
CA LEU A 52 -10.16 -7.66 11.08
C LEU A 52 -10.49 -7.75 12.57
N ASP A 53 -10.97 -8.91 13.03
CA ASP A 53 -11.20 -9.21 14.45
C ASP A 53 -9.89 -9.56 15.20
N GLY A 54 -8.74 -9.59 14.52
CA GLY A 54 -7.41 -9.77 15.12
C GLY A 54 -6.92 -11.21 15.24
N ASP A 55 -7.44 -12.14 14.44
CA ASP A 55 -6.98 -13.54 14.43
C ASP A 55 -5.53 -13.66 13.91
N LYS A 56 -4.58 -13.67 14.85
CA LYS A 56 -3.14 -13.75 14.57
C LYS A 56 -2.71 -15.02 13.84
N SER A 57 -3.55 -16.07 13.78
CA SER A 57 -3.21 -17.28 13.02
C SER A 57 -3.17 -17.05 11.51
N LEU A 58 -3.90 -16.02 11.05
CA LEU A 58 -4.01 -15.62 9.64
C LEU A 58 -3.08 -14.46 9.28
N ILE A 59 -2.57 -13.73 10.27
CA ILE A 59 -1.75 -12.53 10.09
C ILE A 59 -0.27 -12.89 10.13
N ARG A 60 0.46 -12.38 9.16
CA ARG A 60 1.92 -12.43 9.07
C ARG A 60 2.47 -11.03 9.22
N GLN A 61 3.60 -10.93 9.90
CA GLN A 61 4.38 -9.71 10.04
C GLN A 61 5.74 -9.96 9.39
N LEU A 62 6.21 -9.00 8.61
CA LEU A 62 7.58 -9.00 8.11
C LEU A 62 8.38 -7.96 8.89
N PRO A 63 9.34 -8.38 9.74
CA PRO A 63 10.30 -7.44 10.31
C PRO A 63 11.15 -6.88 9.17
N ARG A 64 11.36 -5.56 9.16
CA ARG A 64 12.06 -4.89 8.06
C ARG A 64 12.91 -3.75 8.59
N ASP A 65 14.18 -3.79 8.22
CA ASP A 65 15.11 -2.67 8.38
C ASP A 65 15.14 -1.82 7.10
N ALA A 66 15.70 -0.62 7.22
CA ALA A 66 16.03 0.21 6.06
C ALA A 66 16.84 -0.59 5.02
N GLY A 67 16.47 -0.46 3.75
CA GLY A 67 16.99 -1.23 2.63
C GLY A 67 16.19 -2.48 2.27
N THR A 68 15.18 -2.86 3.07
CA THR A 68 14.38 -4.06 2.76
C THR A 68 13.49 -3.83 1.54
N LEU A 69 13.68 -4.68 0.51
CA LEU A 69 12.82 -4.77 -0.66
C LEU A 69 11.77 -5.87 -0.45
N THR A 70 10.49 -5.57 -0.65
CA THR A 70 9.38 -6.52 -0.51
C THR A 70 8.55 -6.53 -1.78
N LEU A 71 8.35 -7.72 -2.37
CA LEU A 71 7.41 -7.96 -3.46
C LEU A 71 6.23 -8.77 -2.91
N PHE A 72 4.99 -8.32 -3.15
CA PHE A 72 3.81 -9.04 -2.70
C PHE A 72 2.60 -8.85 -3.63
N HIS A 73 1.65 -9.79 -3.53
CA HIS A 73 0.41 -9.81 -4.30
C HIS A 73 -0.70 -9.03 -3.58
N GLY A 74 -0.61 -7.71 -3.58
CA GLY A 74 -1.51 -6.83 -2.82
C GLY A 74 -2.99 -6.94 -3.22
N ARG A 75 -3.30 -7.42 -4.43
CA ARG A 75 -4.68 -7.65 -4.89
C ARG A 75 -5.37 -8.77 -4.10
N HIS A 76 -4.65 -9.80 -3.69
CA HIS A 76 -5.21 -11.00 -3.04
C HIS A 76 -4.82 -11.12 -1.56
N SER A 77 -3.80 -10.38 -1.12
CA SER A 77 -3.38 -10.34 0.28
C SER A 77 -3.94 -9.10 0.96
N LEU A 78 -4.72 -9.26 2.03
CA LEU A 78 -5.16 -8.13 2.85
C LEU A 78 -3.95 -7.63 3.63
N HIS A 79 -3.65 -6.33 3.59
CA HIS A 79 -2.43 -5.81 4.20
C HIS A 79 -2.60 -4.41 4.77
N GLY A 80 -1.69 -4.03 5.66
CA GLY A 80 -1.65 -2.73 6.30
C GLY A 80 -0.26 -2.44 6.86
N VAL A 81 -0.13 -1.25 7.43
CA VAL A 81 1.06 -0.82 8.17
C VAL A 81 0.59 -0.38 9.55
N GLU A 82 1.14 -1.01 10.59
CA GLU A 82 0.83 -0.64 11.97
C GLU A 82 1.27 0.81 12.25
N ALA A 83 0.78 1.38 13.36
CA ALA A 83 1.15 2.74 13.74
C ALA A 83 2.67 2.84 13.96
N VAL A 84 3.27 3.90 13.43
CA VAL A 84 4.68 4.24 13.67
C VAL A 84 4.84 4.77 15.10
N GLU A 85 5.91 4.36 15.77
CA GLU A 85 6.29 4.83 17.10
C GLU A 85 7.66 5.53 17.03
N GLY A 86 7.80 6.64 17.76
CA GLY A 86 9.02 7.45 17.80
C GLY A 86 9.05 8.60 16.79
N ASP A 87 10.09 9.43 16.91
CA ASP A 87 10.24 10.67 16.16
C ASP A 87 10.83 10.44 14.76
N THR A 88 11.47 9.30 14.53
CA THR A 88 12.03 8.92 13.22
C THR A 88 10.92 8.48 12.26
N PRO A 89 10.72 9.18 11.12
CA PRO A 89 9.64 8.85 10.20
C PRO A 89 9.92 7.57 9.41
N ARG A 90 8.88 6.77 9.20
CA ARG A 90 8.93 5.63 8.27
C ARG A 90 8.81 6.11 6.83
N VAL A 91 9.85 5.94 6.03
CA VAL A 91 9.87 6.34 4.60
C VAL A 91 9.94 5.10 3.72
N THR A 92 9.03 4.97 2.76
CA THR A 92 8.97 3.81 1.84
C THR A 92 8.72 4.29 0.42
N ALA A 93 9.50 3.77 -0.52
CA ALA A 93 9.16 3.85 -1.94
C ALA A 93 8.19 2.72 -2.31
N ILE A 94 7.12 3.05 -3.02
CA ILE A 94 6.11 2.10 -3.49
C ILE A 94 6.11 2.13 -5.01
N MET A 95 6.27 0.96 -5.63
CA MET A 95 6.20 0.76 -7.07
C MET A 95 5.12 -0.26 -7.35
N THR A 96 4.23 0.06 -8.28
CA THR A 96 3.08 -0.79 -8.60
C THR A 96 3.14 -1.20 -10.06
N TYR A 97 2.86 -2.48 -10.31
CA TYR A 97 2.96 -3.08 -11.63
C TYR A 97 1.63 -3.70 -12.05
N ASP A 98 1.30 -3.55 -13.32
CA ASP A 98 0.18 -4.20 -13.97
C ASP A 98 0.71 -5.14 -15.06
N GLU A 99 -0.06 -6.18 -15.35
CA GLU A 99 0.26 -7.16 -16.39
C GLU A 99 -0.08 -6.63 -17.79
N GLN A 100 -0.97 -5.64 -17.88
CA GLN A 100 -1.38 -5.02 -19.13
C GLN A 100 -0.58 -3.76 -19.43
N PRO A 101 -0.15 -3.57 -20.69
CA PRO A 101 0.52 -2.34 -21.11
C PRO A 101 -0.40 -1.14 -20.91
N ASP A 102 0.21 0.00 -20.57
CA ASP A 102 -0.45 1.30 -20.41
C ASP A 102 -1.58 1.37 -19.36
N CYS A 103 -1.73 0.35 -18.51
CA CYS A 103 -2.64 0.42 -17.38
C CYS A 103 -2.16 1.45 -16.37
N ARG A 104 -3.03 2.42 -16.06
CA ARG A 104 -2.75 3.51 -15.11
C ARG A 104 -4.00 3.82 -14.32
N ALA A 105 -3.81 4.20 -13.05
CA ALA A 105 -4.88 4.77 -12.26
C ALA A 105 -5.42 6.05 -12.94
N GLY A 106 -6.75 6.27 -12.83
CA GLY A 106 -7.39 7.49 -13.33
C GLY A 106 -6.90 8.75 -12.63
N ARG A 107 -7.17 9.92 -13.22
CA ARG A 107 -6.76 11.23 -12.67
C ARG A 107 -7.32 11.45 -11.26
N GLU A 108 -8.61 11.19 -11.08
CA GLU A 108 -9.30 11.31 -9.79
C GLU A 108 -8.64 10.46 -8.70
N ARG A 109 -8.38 9.17 -8.98
CA ARG A 109 -7.71 8.27 -8.04
C ARG A 109 -6.30 8.76 -7.69
N ASN A 110 -5.51 9.16 -8.68
CA ASN A 110 -4.16 9.66 -8.43
C ASN A 110 -4.18 10.94 -7.59
N THR A 111 -5.11 11.86 -7.84
CA THR A 111 -5.26 13.07 -7.01
C THR A 111 -5.70 12.72 -5.59
N ALA A 112 -6.62 11.77 -5.40
CA ALA A 112 -7.06 11.33 -4.08
C ALA A 112 -5.91 10.72 -3.24
N ILE A 113 -5.01 9.98 -3.88
CA ILE A 113 -3.87 9.32 -3.21
C ILE A 113 -2.72 10.31 -2.94
N TYR A 114 -2.32 11.09 -3.95
CA TYR A 114 -1.10 11.90 -3.90
C TYR A 114 -1.34 13.39 -3.64
N GLY A 115 -2.60 13.79 -3.53
CA GLY A 115 -3.02 15.14 -3.16
C GLY A 115 -2.93 16.19 -4.27
N PRO A 116 -3.13 17.47 -3.90
CA PRO A 116 -3.30 18.59 -4.83
C PRO A 116 -2.13 18.82 -5.79
N ARG A 117 -0.91 18.43 -5.40
CA ARG A 117 0.28 18.51 -6.24
C ARG A 117 0.08 17.75 -7.57
N VAL A 118 -0.56 16.58 -7.52
CA VAL A 118 -0.79 15.77 -8.72
C VAL A 118 -1.86 16.40 -9.61
N GLU A 119 -2.87 17.04 -9.04
CA GLU A 119 -3.86 17.80 -9.80
C GLU A 119 -3.21 18.95 -10.57
N ALA A 120 -2.27 19.67 -9.95
CA ALA A 120 -1.53 20.76 -10.61
C ALA A 120 -0.68 20.24 -11.78
N ILE A 121 -0.02 19.08 -11.63
CA ILE A 121 0.73 18.43 -12.73
C ILE A 121 -0.18 18.10 -13.90
N PHE A 122 -1.37 17.58 -13.60
CA PHE A 122 -2.38 17.24 -14.57
C PHE A 122 -2.88 18.48 -15.34
N LYS A 123 -3.20 19.57 -14.65
CA LYS A 123 -3.56 20.86 -15.26
C LYS A 123 -2.46 21.42 -16.17
N ALA A 124 -1.20 21.38 -15.72
CA ALA A 124 -0.06 21.83 -16.51
C ALA A 124 0.11 21.02 -17.81
N ARG A 125 -0.13 19.71 -17.77
CA ARG A 125 -0.07 18.82 -18.95
C ARG A 125 -1.18 19.11 -19.96
N ASP A 126 -2.40 19.39 -19.50
CA ASP A 126 -3.50 19.74 -20.40
C ASP A 126 -3.21 21.04 -21.15
N MET A 127 -2.75 22.07 -20.42
CA MET A 127 -2.34 23.35 -21.03
C MET A 127 -1.25 23.16 -22.08
N ALA A 128 -0.25 22.31 -21.81
CA ALA A 128 0.81 22.00 -22.78
C ALA A 128 0.32 21.22 -24.01
N GLN A 129 -0.83 20.55 -23.91
CA GLN A 129 -1.45 19.76 -24.98
C GLN A 129 -2.59 20.50 -25.70
N GLY A 130 -2.87 21.75 -25.32
CA GLY A 130 -3.99 22.53 -25.88
C GLY A 130 -5.37 21.96 -25.53
N ARG A 131 -5.48 21.27 -24.38
CA ARG A 131 -6.71 20.68 -23.85
C ARG A 131 -7.25 21.48 -22.67
#